data_AF-A0A1M5Y564-F1
#
_entry.id   AF-A0A1M5Y564-F1
#
_cell.length_a   1.000
_cell.length_b   1.000
_cell.length_c   1.000
_cell.angle_alpha   90.00
_cell.angle_beta   90.00
_cell.angle_gamma   90.00
#
_symmetry.space_group_name_H-M   'P 1'
#
loop_
_entity.id
_entity.type
_entity.pdbx_description
1 polymer ?
#
loop_
_entity_poly.entity_id
_entity_poly.type
_entity_poly.pdbx_seq_one_letter_code
_entity_poly.pdbx_strand_id
1 'polypeptide(L)'
;MYKKDKKTISVAVHPGLRRILLKNPTQESLSTIIEYQLFEQASPPLSDDILRLLPSWEQQALEGNEVLAGLIQYMSQQSLSFIKNQKIIQANLLRIRILASTPGIISFPATEIQENLINFLKSSDILADLPELEVVSFSANEIKPLSSDLARFRLTPHSRRYIQNLFHPERREAILSVLAHITKNYPLISTCRQAYALMLSLDNPDIWGNHPFCVRLIANRFWDNKIMKTTEA
;
A
#
# COMPACT_ATOMS: atom_id res chain seq x y z
N MET A 1 -43.65 20.79 5.92
CA MET A 1 -42.24 20.36 5.87
C MET A 1 -41.65 20.81 4.54
N TYR A 2 -40.90 21.90 4.52
CA TYR A 2 -40.21 22.36 3.31
C TYR A 2 -39.02 21.43 3.04
N LYS A 3 -39.08 20.65 1.95
CA LYS A 3 -37.89 20.02 1.37
C LYS A 3 -37.03 21.14 0.79
N LYS A 4 -35.91 21.43 1.45
CA LYS A 4 -34.93 22.40 0.98
C LYS A 4 -34.13 21.71 -0.12
N ASP A 5 -34.49 21.98 -1.37
CA ASP A 5 -33.69 21.59 -2.53
C ASP A 5 -32.29 22.20 -2.37
N LYS A 6 -31.30 21.36 -2.03
CA LYS A 6 -29.89 21.73 -2.20
C LYS A 6 -29.64 21.82 -3.69
N LYS A 7 -29.87 23.01 -4.27
CA LYS A 7 -29.28 23.37 -5.57
C LYS A 7 -27.77 23.15 -5.45
N THR A 8 -27.25 22.14 -6.13
CA THR A 8 -25.82 21.99 -6.40
C THR A 8 -25.43 23.18 -7.24
N ILE A 9 -24.90 24.22 -6.58
CA ILE A 9 -24.32 25.37 -7.26
C ILE A 9 -23.04 24.84 -7.88
N SER A 10 -23.08 24.52 -9.17
CA SER A 10 -21.88 24.25 -9.96
C SER A 10 -21.10 25.57 -10.09
N VAL A 11 -20.31 25.90 -9.08
CA VAL A 11 -19.40 27.04 -9.12
C VAL A 11 -18.37 26.76 -10.20
N ALA A 12 -18.18 27.69 -11.13
CA ALA A 12 -17.12 27.62 -12.11
C ALA A 12 -15.77 27.76 -11.37
N VAL A 13 -15.13 26.63 -11.09
CA VAL A 13 -13.85 26.61 -10.38
C VAL A 13 -12.71 26.79 -11.39
N HIS A 14 -11.76 27.66 -11.07
CA HIS A 14 -10.57 27.84 -11.89
C HIS A 14 -9.79 26.51 -12.02
N PRO A 15 -9.37 26.08 -13.23
CA PRO A 15 -8.68 24.81 -13.45
C PRO A 15 -7.42 24.61 -12.58
N GLY A 16 -6.76 25.70 -12.21
CA GLY A 16 -5.57 25.69 -11.34
C GLY A 16 -5.87 25.47 -9.86
N LEU A 17 -7.11 25.70 -9.39
CA LEU A 17 -7.45 25.59 -7.97
C LEU A 17 -7.23 24.15 -7.46
N ARG A 18 -7.70 23.16 -8.23
CA ARG A 18 -7.51 21.75 -7.86
C ARG A 18 -6.03 21.40 -7.64
N ARG A 19 -5.13 21.87 -8.52
CA ARG A 19 -3.69 21.64 -8.36
C ARG A 19 -3.10 22.28 -7.11
N ILE A 20 -3.54 23.50 -6.79
CA ILE A 20 -3.08 24.21 -5.58
C ILE A 20 -3.49 23.44 -4.32
N LEU A 21 -4.76 23.02 -4.26
CA LEU A 21 -5.31 22.28 -3.12
C LEU A 21 -4.68 20.89 -2.96
N LEU A 22 -4.36 20.22 -4.09
CA LEU A 22 -3.72 18.90 -4.06
C LEU A 22 -2.23 18.95 -3.73
N LYS A 23 -1.52 20.07 -3.95
CA LYS A 23 -0.06 20.14 -3.78
C LYS A 23 0.38 19.89 -2.33
N ASN A 24 -0.28 20.56 -1.39
CA ASN A 24 0.00 20.47 0.04
C ASN A 24 -1.33 20.26 0.79
N PRO A 25 -1.82 19.02 0.90
CA PRO A 25 -3.12 18.77 1.51
C PRO A 25 -3.16 19.20 2.97
N THR A 26 -4.05 20.14 3.27
CA THR A 26 -4.48 20.58 4.61
C THR A 26 -5.98 20.28 4.81
N GLN A 27 -6.46 20.32 6.05
CA GLN A 27 -7.88 20.09 6.35
C GLN A 27 -8.80 21.06 5.60
N GLU A 28 -8.37 22.32 5.46
CA GLU A 28 -9.07 23.33 4.65
C GLU A 28 -9.12 22.87 3.18
N SER A 29 -7.98 22.47 2.61
CA SER A 29 -7.93 22.05 1.21
C SER A 29 -8.82 20.84 0.92
N LEU A 30 -8.86 19.86 1.83
CA LEU A 30 -9.72 18.69 1.72
C LEU A 30 -11.20 19.08 1.78
N SER A 31 -11.57 19.96 2.71
CA SER A 31 -12.92 20.49 2.85
C SER A 31 -13.38 21.21 1.58
N THR A 32 -12.50 22.05 1.02
CA THR A 32 -12.75 22.74 -0.26
C THR A 32 -12.91 21.75 -1.42
N ILE A 33 -12.07 20.72 -1.52
CA ILE A 33 -12.18 19.69 -2.57
C ILE A 33 -13.55 18.99 -2.52
N ILE A 34 -14.02 18.66 -1.32
CA ILE A 34 -15.32 18.01 -1.10
C ILE A 34 -16.47 18.96 -1.43
N GLU A 35 -16.43 20.19 -0.91
CA GLU A 35 -17.49 21.19 -1.11
C GLU A 35 -17.74 21.49 -2.58
N TYR A 36 -16.68 21.60 -3.37
CA TYR A 36 -16.75 21.91 -4.80
C TYR A 36 -16.72 20.69 -5.73
N GLN A 37 -16.74 19.46 -5.18
CA GLN A 37 -16.70 18.20 -5.93
C GLN A 37 -15.61 18.17 -7.04
N LEU A 38 -14.39 18.62 -6.71
CA LEU A 38 -13.37 18.94 -7.72
C LEU A 38 -12.85 17.73 -8.53
N PHE A 39 -13.16 16.51 -8.10
CA PHE A 39 -12.81 15.29 -8.83
C PHE A 39 -13.82 14.89 -9.91
N GLU A 40 -15.04 15.43 -9.86
CA GLU A 40 -16.08 15.19 -10.87
C GLU A 40 -15.90 16.08 -12.11
N GLN A 41 -14.99 17.07 -12.04
CA GLN A 41 -14.74 18.02 -13.11
C GLN A 41 -13.89 17.40 -14.23
N ALA A 42 -14.38 17.51 -15.47
CA ALA A 42 -13.83 16.81 -16.64
C ALA A 42 -12.48 17.35 -17.17
N SER A 43 -12.03 18.54 -16.76
CA SER A 43 -10.80 19.15 -17.29
C SER A 43 -10.08 20.02 -16.26
N PRO A 44 -8.74 19.89 -16.10
CA PRO A 44 -7.85 18.92 -16.76
C PRO A 44 -8.07 17.48 -16.26
N PRO A 45 -7.47 16.45 -16.88
CA PRO A 45 -7.55 15.08 -16.37
C PRO A 45 -6.92 14.97 -14.98
N LEU A 46 -7.61 14.31 -14.05
CA LEU A 46 -7.13 14.11 -12.67
C LEU A 46 -5.85 13.25 -12.62
N SER A 47 -5.63 12.35 -13.58
CA SER A 47 -4.42 11.50 -13.67
C SER A 47 -3.14 12.30 -13.71
N ASP A 48 -3.12 13.31 -14.57
CA ASP A 48 -1.91 14.02 -14.90
C ASP A 48 -1.47 14.88 -13.73
N ASP A 49 -2.45 15.42 -12.99
CA ASP A 49 -2.23 16.12 -11.74
C ASP A 49 -1.65 15.18 -10.68
N ILE A 50 -2.23 13.99 -10.49
CA ILE A 50 -1.76 13.02 -9.49
C ILE A 50 -0.35 12.52 -9.82
N LEU A 51 -0.08 12.13 -11.06
CA LEU A 51 1.24 11.61 -11.47
C LEU A 51 2.37 12.60 -11.15
N ARG A 52 2.12 13.90 -11.35
CA ARG A 52 3.09 14.95 -11.02
C ARG A 52 3.26 15.17 -9.52
N LEU A 53 2.25 14.84 -8.73
CA LEU A 53 2.24 15.02 -7.28
C LEU A 53 2.80 13.82 -6.53
N LEU A 54 2.80 12.62 -7.12
CA LEU A 54 3.25 11.37 -6.46
C LEU A 54 4.59 11.52 -5.70
N PRO A 55 5.67 12.11 -6.25
CA PRO A 55 6.92 12.25 -5.51
C PRO A 55 6.78 13.12 -4.25
N SER A 56 6.05 14.24 -4.37
CA SER A 56 5.83 15.15 -3.24
C SER A 56 4.88 14.57 -2.18
N TRP A 57 3.91 13.78 -2.61
CA TRP A 57 2.98 13.07 -1.72
C TRP A 57 3.67 11.93 -0.98
N GLU A 58 4.56 11.20 -1.63
CA GLU A 58 5.39 10.19 -0.98
C GLU A 58 6.19 10.82 0.17
N GLN A 59 6.86 11.95 -0.07
CA GLN A 59 7.61 12.65 0.98
C GLN A 59 6.71 13.08 2.15
N GLN A 60 5.57 13.71 1.87
CA GLN A 60 4.62 14.11 2.89
C GLN A 60 4.06 12.91 3.69
N ALA A 61 3.86 11.77 3.04
CA ALA A 61 3.41 10.55 3.70
C ALA A 61 4.45 9.97 4.66
N LEU A 62 5.72 10.01 4.27
CA LEU A 62 6.84 9.59 5.11
C LEU A 62 7.02 10.48 6.34
N GLU A 63 6.64 11.76 6.23
CA GLU A 63 6.58 12.74 7.32
C GLU A 63 5.29 12.63 8.18
N GLY A 64 4.33 11.78 7.79
CA GLY A 64 3.12 11.52 8.58
C GLY A 64 1.95 12.47 8.31
N ASN A 65 1.76 12.93 7.07
CA ASN A 65 0.62 13.77 6.70
C ASN A 65 -0.71 12.98 6.66
N GLU A 66 -1.43 12.89 7.79
CA GLU A 66 -2.73 12.20 7.88
C GLU A 66 -3.81 12.80 6.97
N VAL A 67 -3.75 14.10 6.66
CA VAL A 67 -4.70 14.75 5.74
C VAL A 67 -4.55 14.17 4.34
N LEU A 68 -3.32 13.95 3.89
CA LEU A 68 -3.04 13.29 2.61
C LEU A 68 -3.64 11.88 2.57
N ALA A 69 -3.57 11.12 3.68
CA ALA A 69 -4.23 9.82 3.76
C ALA A 69 -5.76 9.94 3.57
N GLY A 70 -6.39 10.90 4.26
CA GLY A 70 -7.82 11.19 4.13
C GLY A 70 -8.23 11.61 2.71
N LEU A 71 -7.41 12.44 2.06
CA LEU A 71 -7.59 12.85 0.68
C LEU A 71 -7.57 11.65 -0.28
N ILE A 72 -6.55 10.79 -0.18
CA ILE A 72 -6.43 9.60 -1.04
C ILE A 72 -7.58 8.61 -0.77
N GLN A 73 -8.01 8.48 0.48
CA GLN A 73 -9.16 7.66 0.84
C GLN A 73 -10.45 8.18 0.18
N TYR A 74 -10.69 9.50 0.25
CA TYR A 74 -11.82 10.14 -0.38
C TYR A 74 -11.80 9.99 -1.91
N MET A 75 -10.63 10.17 -2.54
CA MET A 75 -10.43 9.89 -3.97
C MET A 75 -10.82 8.46 -4.32
N SER A 76 -10.41 7.49 -3.50
CA SER A 76 -10.67 6.06 -3.71
C SER A 76 -12.15 5.70 -3.68
N GLN A 77 -12.93 6.43 -2.88
CA GLN A 77 -14.37 6.22 -2.75
C GLN A 77 -15.18 6.90 -3.86
N GLN A 78 -14.78 8.10 -4.29
CA GLN A 78 -15.56 8.89 -5.26
C GLN A 78 -15.17 8.62 -6.72
N SER A 79 -13.90 8.33 -7.00
CA SER A 79 -13.36 8.26 -8.36
C SER A 79 -13.15 6.83 -8.86
N LEU A 80 -14.16 5.97 -8.67
CA LEU A 80 -14.13 4.55 -9.05
C LEU A 80 -13.78 4.32 -10.54
N SER A 81 -14.17 5.23 -11.43
CA SER A 81 -13.87 5.15 -12.87
C SER A 81 -12.41 5.49 -13.19
N PHE A 82 -11.82 6.43 -12.44
CA PHE A 82 -10.47 6.90 -12.61
C PHE A 82 -9.44 5.85 -12.19
N ILE A 83 -9.65 5.22 -11.03
CA ILE A 83 -8.68 4.31 -10.40
C ILE A 83 -8.60 2.96 -11.12
N LYS A 84 -9.73 2.46 -11.65
CA LYS A 84 -9.79 1.14 -12.29
C LYS A 84 -8.89 0.98 -13.51
N ASN A 85 -8.61 2.06 -14.23
CA ASN A 85 -7.85 2.01 -15.48
C ASN A 85 -6.37 2.39 -15.31
N GLN A 86 -5.93 2.79 -14.10
CA GLN A 86 -4.57 3.28 -13.87
C GLN A 86 -3.90 2.54 -12.70
N LYS A 87 -3.55 1.27 -12.94
CA LYS A 87 -2.92 0.37 -11.96
C LYS A 87 -1.70 0.97 -11.25
N ILE A 88 -0.85 1.71 -11.98
CA ILE A 88 0.35 2.36 -11.43
C ILE A 88 -0.04 3.42 -10.38
N ILE A 89 -1.01 4.28 -10.71
CA ILE A 89 -1.50 5.30 -9.77
C ILE A 89 -2.13 4.62 -8.56
N GLN A 90 -2.97 3.61 -8.78
CA GLN A 90 -3.64 2.90 -7.69
C GLN A 90 -2.64 2.30 -6.68
N ALA A 91 -1.59 1.63 -7.17
CA ALA A 91 -0.56 1.05 -6.33
C ALA A 91 0.19 2.11 -5.49
N ASN A 92 0.62 3.19 -6.15
CA ASN A 92 1.32 4.29 -5.47
C ASN A 92 0.42 4.98 -4.45
N LEU A 93 -0.84 5.27 -4.79
CA LEU A 93 -1.79 5.88 -3.87
C LEU A 93 -2.07 4.99 -2.66
N LEU A 94 -2.17 3.67 -2.84
CA LEU A 94 -2.33 2.74 -1.71
C LEU A 94 -1.11 2.83 -0.78
N ARG A 95 0.11 2.72 -1.32
CA ARG A 95 1.35 2.83 -0.53
C ARG A 95 1.42 4.17 0.22
N ILE A 96 1.23 5.28 -0.48
CA ILE A 96 1.28 6.64 0.07
C ILE A 96 0.22 6.82 1.16
N ARG A 97 -1.01 6.37 0.94
CA ARG A 97 -2.08 6.44 1.95
C ARG A 97 -1.68 5.69 3.22
N ILE A 98 -1.18 4.46 3.08
CA ILE A 98 -0.75 3.64 4.22
C ILE A 98 0.37 4.35 4.98
N LEU A 99 1.42 4.80 4.29
CA LEU A 99 2.54 5.55 4.89
C LEU A 99 2.05 6.80 5.62
N ALA A 100 1.19 7.59 4.99
CA ALA A 100 0.64 8.83 5.52
C ALA A 100 -0.21 8.59 6.79
N SER A 101 -1.01 7.52 6.81
CA SER A 101 -1.82 7.13 7.97
C SER A 101 -1.06 6.41 9.08
N THR A 102 0.16 5.94 8.80
CA THR A 102 0.97 5.22 9.79
C THR A 102 1.70 6.24 10.67
N PRO A 103 1.54 6.18 12.01
CA PRO A 103 2.25 7.06 12.93
C PRO A 103 3.77 6.89 12.83
N GLY A 104 4.48 7.99 13.08
CA GLY A 104 5.94 8.06 13.07
C GLY A 104 6.51 8.75 11.83
N ILE A 105 7.81 9.02 11.88
CA ILE A 105 8.59 9.63 10.80
C ILE A 105 9.74 8.69 10.44
N ILE A 106 10.18 8.74 9.19
CA ILE A 106 11.36 7.97 8.79
C ILE A 106 12.64 8.68 9.23
N SER A 107 13.67 7.89 9.53
CA SER A 107 15.00 8.37 9.94
C SER A 107 16.06 8.22 8.82
N PHE A 108 15.64 8.15 7.56
CA PHE A 108 16.51 7.93 6.41
C PHE A 108 15.97 8.66 5.16
N PRO A 109 16.82 9.00 4.18
CA PRO A 109 16.36 9.61 2.94
C PRO A 109 15.72 8.57 2.01
N ALA A 110 14.47 8.77 1.62
CA ALA A 110 13.76 7.84 0.73
C ALA A 110 14.40 7.73 -0.67
N THR A 111 15.01 8.81 -1.16
CA THR A 111 15.70 8.85 -2.46
C THR A 111 16.88 7.87 -2.52
N GLU A 112 17.64 7.72 -1.43
CA GLU A 112 18.74 6.74 -1.33
C GLU A 112 18.24 5.32 -1.59
N ILE A 113 17.06 5.00 -1.04
CA ILE A 113 16.46 3.66 -1.18
C ILE A 113 15.94 3.45 -2.60
N GLN A 114 15.31 4.46 -3.19
CA GLN A 114 14.80 4.39 -4.56
C GLN A 114 15.94 4.19 -5.57
N GLU A 115 17.06 4.91 -5.42
CA GLU A 115 18.23 4.80 -6.29
C GLU A 115 18.96 3.45 -6.14
N ASN A 116 18.94 2.87 -4.93
CA ASN A 116 19.66 1.64 -4.61
C ASN A 116 18.72 0.47 -4.28
N LEU A 117 17.51 0.46 -4.85
CA LEU A 117 16.42 -0.46 -4.48
C LEU A 117 16.86 -1.92 -4.44
N ILE A 118 17.58 -2.38 -5.48
CA ILE A 118 18.05 -3.77 -5.57
C ILE A 118 18.98 -4.14 -4.42
N ASN A 119 19.81 -3.20 -3.94
CA ASN A 119 20.73 -3.45 -2.83
C ASN A 119 19.97 -3.62 -1.51
N PHE A 120 18.95 -2.81 -1.26
CA PHE A 120 18.12 -2.93 -0.06
C PHE A 120 17.18 -4.15 -0.12
N LEU A 121 16.85 -4.64 -1.32
CA LEU A 121 16.09 -5.89 -1.48
C LEU A 121 16.95 -7.15 -1.26
N LYS A 122 18.28 -7.04 -1.24
CA LYS A 122 19.14 -8.18 -0.90
C LYS A 122 18.87 -8.60 0.54
N SER A 123 18.50 -9.87 0.70
CA SER A 123 18.15 -10.48 1.98
C SER A 123 16.97 -9.82 2.70
N SER A 124 16.15 -9.01 2.03
CA SER A 124 14.96 -8.40 2.66
C SER A 124 13.85 -9.43 2.89
N ASP A 125 13.94 -10.63 2.30
CA ASP A 125 13.02 -11.72 2.56
C ASP A 125 13.00 -12.12 4.03
N ILE A 126 14.12 -11.99 4.75
CA ILE A 126 14.21 -12.30 6.20
C ILE A 126 13.23 -11.47 7.04
N LEU A 127 12.77 -10.31 6.54
CA LEU A 127 11.75 -9.52 7.24
C LEU A 127 10.44 -10.29 7.38
N ALA A 128 10.19 -11.31 6.54
CA ALA A 128 9.03 -12.20 6.66
C ALA A 128 9.02 -13.03 7.95
N ASP A 129 10.16 -13.13 8.64
CA ASP A 129 10.32 -13.87 9.89
C ASP A 129 10.01 -13.01 11.12
N LEU A 130 9.78 -11.70 10.92
CA LEU A 130 9.49 -10.78 12.01
C LEU A 130 8.13 -11.08 12.67
N PRO A 131 8.04 -11.02 14.01
CA PRO A 131 6.79 -11.28 14.73
C PRO A 131 5.70 -10.28 14.37
N GLU A 132 6.04 -9.06 13.95
CA GLU A 132 5.10 -8.05 13.48
C GLU A 132 4.23 -8.54 12.32
N LEU A 133 4.71 -9.51 11.52
CA LEU A 133 3.95 -10.09 10.42
C LEU A 133 3.02 -11.24 10.83
N GLU A 134 3.01 -11.68 12.09
CA GLU A 134 2.08 -12.69 12.62
C GLU A 134 0.61 -12.29 12.48
N VAL A 135 0.33 -10.99 12.50
CA VAL A 135 -1.01 -10.44 12.25
C VAL A 135 -1.55 -10.77 10.85
N VAL A 136 -0.67 -11.11 9.90
CA VAL A 136 -1.05 -11.56 8.56
C VAL A 136 -1.32 -13.07 8.60
N SER A 137 -2.61 -13.40 8.72
CA SER A 137 -3.06 -14.78 8.87
C SER A 137 -3.33 -15.48 7.53
N PHE A 138 -2.98 -16.76 7.52
CA PHE A 138 -3.28 -17.71 6.45
C PHE A 138 -3.83 -18.98 7.11
N SER A 139 -5.02 -19.39 6.71
CA SER A 139 -5.63 -20.60 7.27
C SER A 139 -4.86 -21.85 6.80
N ALA A 140 -4.84 -22.88 7.65
CA ALA A 140 -4.24 -24.16 7.29
C ALA A 140 -4.85 -24.77 6.01
N ASN A 141 -6.14 -24.51 5.76
CA ASN A 141 -6.84 -24.96 4.56
C ASN A 141 -6.39 -24.23 3.29
N GLU A 142 -6.13 -22.92 3.37
CA GLU A 142 -5.58 -22.14 2.25
C GLU A 142 -4.17 -22.61 1.87
N ILE A 143 -3.34 -23.01 2.85
CA ILE A 143 -1.95 -23.43 2.60
C ILE A 143 -1.86 -24.89 2.18
N LYS A 144 -2.80 -25.75 2.59
CA LYS A 144 -2.77 -27.21 2.33
C LYS A 144 -2.43 -27.59 0.88
N PRO A 145 -2.96 -26.93 -0.17
CA PRO A 145 -2.62 -27.24 -1.56
C PRO A 145 -1.14 -27.05 -1.92
N LEU A 146 -0.41 -26.23 -1.17
CA LEU A 146 1.02 -25.94 -1.37
C LEU A 146 1.94 -26.87 -0.57
N SER A 147 1.38 -27.75 0.27
CA SER A 147 2.14 -28.51 1.28
C SER A 147 3.28 -29.36 0.71
N SER A 148 3.08 -30.01 -0.45
CA SER A 148 4.12 -30.79 -1.12
C SER A 148 5.27 -29.94 -1.62
N ASP A 149 4.95 -28.78 -2.18
CA ASP A 149 5.89 -27.89 -2.83
C ASP A 149 6.70 -27.09 -1.79
N LEU A 150 6.03 -26.66 -0.72
CA LEU A 150 6.66 -25.99 0.42
C LEU A 150 7.57 -26.94 1.18
N ALA A 151 7.15 -28.19 1.43
CA ALA A 151 7.98 -29.18 2.11
C ALA A 151 9.27 -29.53 1.32
N ARG A 152 9.21 -29.46 -0.01
CA ARG A 152 10.35 -29.76 -0.90
C ARG A 152 11.12 -28.51 -1.33
N PHE A 153 10.67 -27.31 -0.91
CA PHE A 153 11.17 -26.01 -1.38
C PHE A 153 11.26 -25.90 -2.92
N ARG A 154 10.32 -26.53 -3.63
CA ARG A 154 10.25 -26.55 -5.10
C ARG A 154 8.88 -26.06 -5.55
N LEU A 155 8.75 -24.75 -5.69
CA LEU A 155 7.52 -24.12 -6.16
C LEU A 155 7.38 -24.23 -7.67
N THR A 156 6.37 -24.96 -8.13
CA THR A 156 5.97 -25.00 -9.54
C THR A 156 5.34 -23.67 -9.98
N PRO A 157 5.29 -23.35 -11.29
CA PRO A 157 4.59 -22.16 -11.78
C PRO A 157 3.12 -22.09 -11.34
N HIS A 158 2.45 -23.24 -11.25
CA HIS A 158 1.09 -23.34 -10.74
C HIS A 158 1.00 -22.91 -9.27
N SER A 159 1.91 -23.41 -8.43
CA SER A 159 1.99 -23.04 -7.01
C SER A 159 2.29 -21.57 -6.81
N ARG A 160 3.13 -20.96 -7.65
CA ARG A 160 3.39 -19.51 -7.62
C ARG A 160 2.15 -18.68 -7.96
N ARG A 161 1.39 -19.10 -8.97
CA ARG A 161 0.10 -18.47 -9.30
C ARG A 161 -0.91 -18.62 -8.16
N TYR A 162 -0.94 -19.78 -7.51
CA TYR A 162 -1.78 -20.00 -6.34
C TYR A 162 -1.37 -19.08 -5.17
N ILE A 163 -0.07 -18.98 -4.87
CA ILE A 163 0.46 -18.04 -3.86
C ILE A 163 0.03 -16.61 -4.18
N GLN A 164 0.15 -16.18 -5.43
CA GLN A 164 -0.30 -14.85 -5.85
C GLN A 164 -1.78 -14.59 -5.54
N ASN A 165 -2.63 -15.60 -5.73
CA ASN A 165 -4.06 -15.52 -5.43
C ASN A 165 -4.36 -15.52 -3.93
N LEU A 166 -3.48 -16.06 -3.09
CA LEU A 166 -3.64 -15.94 -1.64
C LEU A 166 -3.53 -14.47 -1.21
N PHE A 167 -2.73 -13.65 -1.88
CA PHE A 167 -2.63 -12.23 -1.55
C PHE A 167 -3.80 -11.45 -2.15
N HIS A 168 -4.99 -11.57 -1.58
CA HIS A 168 -6.15 -10.73 -1.91
C HIS A 168 -5.95 -9.28 -1.39
N PRO A 169 -6.72 -8.28 -1.86
CA PRO A 169 -6.48 -6.86 -1.58
C PRO A 169 -6.30 -6.51 -0.10
N GLU A 170 -7.14 -7.06 0.76
CA GLU A 170 -7.11 -6.82 2.22
C GLU A 170 -5.82 -7.36 2.84
N ARG A 171 -5.38 -8.54 2.40
CA ARG A 171 -4.13 -9.15 2.87
C ARG A 171 -2.91 -8.38 2.38
N ARG A 172 -2.95 -7.86 1.15
CA ARG A 172 -1.89 -6.99 0.62
C ARG A 172 -1.77 -5.72 1.43
N GLU A 173 -2.90 -5.08 1.70
CA GLU A 173 -2.96 -3.88 2.53
C GLU A 173 -2.47 -4.13 3.95
N ALA A 174 -2.84 -5.26 4.57
CA ALA A 174 -2.33 -5.64 5.89
C ALA A 174 -0.79 -5.78 5.89
N ILE A 175 -0.22 -6.45 4.89
CA ILE A 175 1.23 -6.59 4.75
C ILE A 175 1.91 -5.23 4.57
N LEU A 176 1.39 -4.39 3.68
CA LEU A 176 1.93 -3.04 3.46
C LEU A 176 1.81 -2.17 4.73
N SER A 177 0.76 -2.34 5.51
CA SER A 177 0.56 -1.62 6.78
C SER A 177 1.59 -2.05 7.84
N VAL A 178 1.88 -3.34 7.94
CA VAL A 178 2.95 -3.84 8.81
C VAL A 178 4.31 -3.33 8.35
N LEU A 179 4.60 -3.38 7.05
CA LEU A 179 5.85 -2.85 6.50
C LEU A 179 5.99 -1.34 6.73
N ALA A 180 4.90 -0.57 6.65
CA ALA A 180 4.90 0.85 6.97
C ALA A 180 5.21 1.10 8.45
N HIS A 181 4.63 0.30 9.34
CA HIS A 181 4.91 0.37 10.76
C HIS A 181 6.39 0.08 11.04
N ILE A 182 6.95 -0.98 10.46
CA ILE A 182 8.38 -1.32 10.57
C ILE A 182 9.23 -0.17 10.01
N THR A 183 8.85 0.37 8.86
CA THR A 183 9.55 1.48 8.20
C THR A 183 9.70 2.71 9.09
N LYS A 184 8.67 3.02 9.89
CA LYS A 184 8.64 4.24 10.72
C LYS A 184 9.08 4.03 12.17
N ASN A 185 8.85 2.84 12.73
CA ASN A 185 8.91 2.64 14.18
C ASN A 185 9.89 1.55 14.62
N TYR A 186 10.52 0.81 13.70
CA TYR A 186 11.43 -0.26 14.08
C TYR A 186 12.78 0.30 14.60
N PRO A 187 13.40 -0.31 15.63
CA PRO A 187 14.63 0.21 16.20
C PRO A 187 15.84 0.18 15.26
N LEU A 188 15.90 -0.80 14.36
CA LEU A 188 17.03 -0.99 13.47
C LEU A 188 16.81 -0.30 12.12
N ILE A 189 17.62 0.74 11.86
CA ILE A 189 17.51 1.54 10.64
C ILE A 189 17.66 0.72 9.36
N SER A 190 18.51 -0.32 9.37
CA SER A 190 18.68 -1.22 8.22
C SER A 190 17.37 -1.93 7.88
N THR A 191 16.66 -2.41 8.90
CA THR A 191 15.36 -3.07 8.75
C THR A 191 14.31 -2.09 8.25
N CYS A 192 14.29 -0.85 8.76
CA CYS A 192 13.38 0.19 8.27
C CYS A 192 13.57 0.46 6.78
N ARG A 193 14.82 0.57 6.33
CA ARG A 193 15.18 0.79 4.92
C ARG A 193 14.77 -0.39 4.04
N GLN A 194 14.99 -1.62 4.52
CA GLN A 194 14.57 -2.84 3.82
C GLN A 194 13.04 -2.95 3.74
N ALA A 195 12.32 -2.59 4.80
CA ALA A 195 10.85 -2.59 4.81
C ALA A 195 10.29 -1.58 3.80
N TYR A 196 10.87 -0.38 3.73
CA TYR A 196 10.49 0.61 2.73
C TYR A 196 10.80 0.14 1.30
N ALA A 197 11.97 -0.46 1.07
CA ALA A 197 12.33 -1.07 -0.21
C ALA A 197 11.34 -2.18 -0.62
N LEU A 198 10.90 -3.02 0.33
CA LEU A 198 9.88 -4.02 0.10
C LEU A 198 8.55 -3.39 -0.32
N MET A 199 8.10 -2.33 0.36
CA MET A 199 6.88 -1.62 -0.01
C MET A 199 6.93 -1.11 -1.47
N LEU A 200 8.05 -0.50 -1.87
CA LEU A 200 8.26 -0.06 -3.25
C LEU A 200 8.22 -1.21 -4.26
N SER A 201 8.84 -2.35 -3.93
CA SER A 201 8.87 -3.51 -4.81
C SER A 201 7.49 -4.18 -4.96
N LEU A 202 6.64 -4.12 -3.93
CA LEU A 202 5.35 -4.81 -3.89
C LEU A 202 4.18 -4.03 -4.52
N ASP A 203 4.46 -2.88 -5.14
CA ASP A 203 3.48 -2.08 -5.87
C ASP A 203 2.72 -2.86 -6.94
N ASN A 204 3.38 -3.82 -7.60
CA ASN A 204 2.77 -4.63 -8.64
C ASN A 204 2.22 -5.95 -8.05
N PRO A 205 0.89 -6.16 -7.99
CA PRO A 205 0.29 -7.43 -7.60
C PRO A 205 0.81 -8.65 -8.36
N ASP A 206 1.24 -8.46 -9.61
CA ASP A 206 1.61 -9.55 -10.50
C ASP A 206 2.92 -10.25 -10.10
N ILE A 207 3.72 -9.61 -9.24
CA ILE A 207 5.00 -10.18 -8.80
C ILE A 207 4.92 -10.91 -7.46
N TRP A 208 3.83 -10.78 -6.70
CA TRP A 208 3.73 -11.29 -5.32
C TRP A 208 3.94 -12.81 -5.22
N GLY A 209 3.46 -13.58 -6.20
CA GLY A 209 3.68 -15.03 -6.25
C GLY A 209 5.13 -15.46 -6.48
N ASN A 210 5.95 -14.55 -7.00
CA ASN A 210 7.37 -14.77 -7.30
C ASN A 210 8.29 -14.05 -6.31
N HIS A 211 7.77 -13.13 -5.51
CA HIS A 211 8.56 -12.27 -4.66
C HIS A 211 9.14 -13.08 -3.47
N PRO A 212 10.47 -13.07 -3.24
CA PRO A 212 11.11 -13.87 -2.20
C PRO A 212 10.50 -13.68 -0.80
N PHE A 213 10.27 -12.42 -0.41
CA PHE A 213 9.59 -12.08 0.85
C PHE A 213 8.20 -12.73 0.98
N CYS A 214 7.36 -12.66 -0.07
CA CYS A 214 6.02 -13.24 -0.04
C CYS A 214 6.07 -14.78 0.04
N VAL A 215 6.99 -15.40 -0.69
CA VAL A 215 7.21 -16.85 -0.64
C VAL A 215 7.64 -17.29 0.76
N ARG A 216 8.58 -16.56 1.38
CA ARG A 216 9.05 -16.84 2.73
C ARG A 216 7.95 -16.66 3.78
N LEU A 217 7.13 -15.62 3.65
CA LEU A 217 5.98 -15.40 4.52
C LEU A 217 5.00 -16.59 4.51
N ILE A 218 4.69 -17.13 3.33
CA ILE A 218 3.85 -18.34 3.21
C ILE A 218 4.54 -19.56 3.81
N ALA A 219 5.85 -19.72 3.57
CA ALA A 219 6.61 -20.84 4.09
C ALA A 219 6.64 -20.83 5.63
N ASN A 220 6.84 -19.67 6.25
CA ASN A 220 6.80 -19.53 7.71
C ASN A 220 5.46 -20.00 8.27
N ARG A 221 4.35 -19.52 7.70
CA ARG A 221 2.99 -19.90 8.12
C ARG A 221 2.69 -21.37 7.91
N PHE A 222 3.27 -22.00 6.88
CA PHE A 222 3.17 -23.45 6.70
C PHE A 222 3.87 -24.22 7.82
N TRP A 223 5.07 -23.81 8.20
CA TRP A 223 5.85 -24.46 9.25
C TRP A 223 5.26 -24.22 10.64
N ASP A 224 4.79 -23.02 10.95
CA ASP A 224 4.08 -22.70 12.20
C ASP A 224 2.90 -23.65 12.41
N ASN A 225 2.06 -23.81 11.38
CA ASN A 225 0.91 -24.71 11.40
C ASN A 225 1.29 -26.19 11.56
N LYS A 226 2.46 -26.61 11.06
CA LYS A 226 2.94 -27.99 11.25
C LYS A 226 3.46 -28.23 12.67
N ILE A 227 4.15 -27.25 13.24
CA ILE A 227 4.66 -27.32 14.61
C ILE A 227 3.49 -27.43 15.59
N MET A 228 2.50 -26.54 15.47
CA MET A 228 1.29 -26.55 16.33
C MET A 228 0.57 -27.91 16.30
N LYS A 229 0.37 -28.50 15.12
CA LYS A 229 -0.25 -29.84 14.99
C LYS A 229 0.53 -30.97 15.64
N THR A 230 1.84 -30.80 15.82
CA THR A 230 2.71 -31.81 16.46
C THR A 230 2.70 -31.65 17.98
N THR A 231 2.42 -30.45 18.49
CA THR A 231 2.32 -30.17 19.93
C THR A 231 0.95 -30.53 20.51
N GLU A 232 -0.09 -30.56 19.68
CA GLU A 232 -1.47 -30.94 20.07
C GLU A 232 -1.76 -32.45 19.95
N ALA A 233 -0.82 -33.25 19.43
CA ALA A 233 -0.95 -34.70 19.23
C ALA A 233 -0.17 -35.49 20.30
#